data_AF-U6N0H7-F1
#
_entry.id   AF-U6N0H7-F1
#
_cell.length_a   1.000
_cell.length_b   1.000
_cell.length_c   1.000
_cell.angle_alpha   90.00
_cell.angle_beta   90.00
_cell.angle_gamma   90.00
#
_symmetry.space_group_name_H-M   'P 1'
#
loop_
_entity.id
_entity.type
_entity.pdbx_description
1 polymer ?
#
loop_
_entity_poly.entity_id
_entity_poly.type
_entity_poly.pdbx_seq_one_letter_code
_entity_poly.pdbx_strand_id
1 'polypeptide(L)'
;MKSFLVVAAALVASSPVACFAKTIMDYLRTDDRLYEAKAIAEEAGILDDVDPSRFGTQLTLMLPSNEAFDQLNADRPKWRQALINNKQNVETLILFAASDMVVTPASIRSGKWEAEGSIVSLLSETASIASDGYVCVSDYTRTASCDDPDSLPCCAMIDLDNVMKADDGYIYLIDAVMMPQEIVDKLP
;
A
#
# COMPACT_ATOMS: atom_id res chain seq x y z
N MET A 1 -25.57 -67.41 8.12
CA MET A 1 -24.64 -66.38 8.62
C MET A 1 -24.14 -65.56 7.45
N LYS A 2 -24.56 -64.29 7.33
CA LYS A 2 -23.94 -63.26 6.49
C LYS A 2 -24.41 -61.91 7.04
N SER A 3 -23.54 -61.30 7.82
CA SER A 3 -23.69 -59.96 8.39
C SER A 3 -23.50 -58.92 7.29
N PHE A 4 -24.42 -57.96 7.18
CA PHE A 4 -24.18 -56.71 6.48
C PHE A 4 -24.09 -55.60 7.53
N LEU A 5 -22.85 -55.21 7.83
CA LEU A 5 -22.53 -53.97 8.52
C LEU A 5 -22.77 -52.83 7.53
N VAL A 6 -23.73 -51.96 7.80
CA VAL A 6 -23.88 -50.68 7.10
C VAL A 6 -23.10 -49.64 7.90
N VAL A 7 -21.98 -49.19 7.34
CA VAL A 7 -21.20 -48.07 7.85
C VAL A 7 -21.93 -46.78 7.49
N ALA A 8 -22.47 -46.08 8.49
CA ALA A 8 -22.99 -44.74 8.30
C ALA A 8 -21.81 -43.77 8.20
N ALA A 9 -21.56 -43.24 6.99
CA ALA A 9 -20.62 -42.16 6.79
C ALA A 9 -21.24 -40.87 7.35
N ALA A 10 -20.63 -40.31 8.39
CA ALA A 10 -20.95 -38.98 8.89
C ALA A 10 -20.54 -37.95 7.84
N LEU A 11 -21.53 -37.31 7.21
CA LEU A 11 -21.35 -36.10 6.42
C LEU A 11 -20.90 -34.98 7.37
N VAL A 12 -19.59 -34.73 7.42
CA VAL A 12 -19.06 -33.47 7.95
C VAL A 12 -19.46 -32.39 6.96
N ALA A 13 -20.56 -31.70 7.25
CA ALA A 13 -20.88 -30.45 6.59
C ALA A 13 -19.81 -29.43 6.99
N SER A 14 -18.78 -29.29 6.16
CA SER A 14 -17.90 -28.12 6.21
C SER A 14 -18.77 -26.92 5.84
N SER A 15 -19.24 -26.18 6.84
CA SER A 15 -19.79 -24.85 6.61
C SER A 15 -18.75 -24.06 5.80
N PRO A 16 -19.13 -23.42 4.68
CA PRO A 16 -18.21 -22.52 4.01
C PRO A 16 -17.82 -21.48 5.06
N VAL A 17 -16.51 -21.36 5.32
CA VAL A 17 -15.97 -20.17 5.97
C VAL A 17 -16.46 -19.03 5.09
N ALA A 18 -17.42 -18.26 5.57
CA ALA A 18 -17.76 -17.01 4.94
C ALA A 18 -16.46 -16.21 4.96
N CYS A 19 -15.75 -16.16 3.83
CA CYS A 19 -14.74 -15.15 3.60
C CYS A 19 -15.51 -13.84 3.66
N PHE A 20 -15.58 -13.26 4.86
CA PHE A 20 -15.92 -11.86 5.01
C PHE A 20 -14.87 -11.14 4.20
N ALA A 21 -15.33 -10.56 3.11
CA ALA A 21 -14.45 -9.84 2.24
C ALA A 21 -13.97 -8.61 3.01
N LYS A 22 -12.64 -8.45 3.03
CA LYS A 22 -11.96 -7.49 3.87
C LYS A 22 -11.91 -6.15 3.15
N THR A 23 -12.20 -5.08 3.86
CA THR A 23 -11.93 -3.71 3.39
C THR A 23 -10.43 -3.40 3.53
N ILE A 24 -9.97 -2.33 2.89
CA ILE A 24 -8.63 -1.80 3.06
C ILE A 24 -8.32 -1.51 4.54
N MET A 25 -9.30 -0.95 5.27
CA MET A 25 -9.15 -0.68 6.69
C MET A 25 -9.06 -1.95 7.53
N ASP A 26 -9.74 -3.02 7.12
CA ASP A 26 -9.59 -4.33 7.79
C ASP A 26 -8.17 -4.87 7.59
N TYR A 27 -7.58 -4.71 6.40
CA TYR A 27 -6.18 -5.07 6.14
C TYR A 27 -5.22 -4.23 7.00
N LEU A 28 -5.33 -2.90 6.97
CA LEU A 28 -4.49 -2.01 7.78
C LEU A 28 -4.54 -2.34 9.27
N ARG A 29 -5.68 -2.80 9.79
CA ARG A 29 -5.83 -3.15 11.22
C ARG A 29 -5.33 -4.55 11.57
N THR A 30 -5.36 -5.50 10.63
CA THR A 30 -5.24 -6.94 10.94
C THR A 30 -4.15 -7.70 10.19
N ASP A 31 -3.57 -7.16 9.12
CA ASP A 31 -2.55 -7.86 8.34
C ASP A 31 -1.15 -7.57 8.89
N ASP A 32 -0.42 -8.63 9.25
CA ASP A 32 0.93 -8.52 9.83
C ASP A 32 1.94 -7.91 8.85
N ARG A 33 1.69 -7.95 7.53
CA ARG A 33 2.55 -7.31 6.53
C ARG A 33 2.45 -5.78 6.54
N LEU A 34 1.51 -5.23 7.29
CA LEU A 34 1.24 -3.79 7.42
C LEU A 34 1.50 -3.29 8.85
N TYR A 35 2.20 -4.05 9.70
CA TYR A 35 2.35 -3.69 11.12
C TYR A 35 2.97 -2.31 11.32
N GLU A 36 3.96 -1.92 10.50
CA GLU A 36 4.65 -0.65 10.70
C GLU A 36 3.79 0.52 10.21
N ALA A 37 3.13 0.37 9.05
CA ALA A 37 2.16 1.33 8.57
C ALA A 37 1.02 1.54 9.58
N LYS A 38 0.52 0.45 10.17
CA LYS A 38 -0.46 0.49 11.26
C LYS A 38 0.07 1.23 12.48
N ALA A 39 1.26 0.88 12.97
CA ALA A 39 1.85 1.52 14.14
C ALA A 39 2.00 3.03 13.95
N ILE A 40 2.51 3.46 12.79
CA ILE A 40 2.64 4.89 12.44
C ILE A 40 1.24 5.56 12.39
N ALA A 41 0.23 4.90 11.82
CA ALA A 41 -1.14 5.41 11.79
C ALA A 41 -1.75 5.59 13.19
N GLU A 42 -1.50 4.62 14.09
CA GLU A 42 -1.94 4.63 15.47
C GLU A 42 -1.22 5.73 16.28
N GLU A 43 0.12 5.82 16.16
CA GLU A 43 0.95 6.82 16.82
C GLU A 43 0.57 8.25 16.40
N ALA A 44 0.24 8.45 15.11
CA ALA A 44 -0.24 9.74 14.60
C ALA A 44 -1.72 10.04 14.92
N GLY A 45 -2.45 9.05 15.47
CA GLY A 45 -3.87 9.17 15.77
C GLY A 45 -4.73 9.41 14.53
N ILE A 46 -4.38 8.81 13.38
CA ILE A 46 -5.16 8.89 12.14
C ILE A 46 -5.96 7.62 11.84
N LEU A 47 -5.59 6.46 12.41
CA LEU A 47 -6.15 5.17 11.98
C LEU A 47 -7.69 5.12 12.02
N ASP A 48 -8.30 5.82 12.97
CA ASP A 48 -9.76 5.90 13.12
C ASP A 48 -10.39 7.08 12.35
N ASP A 49 -9.60 8.05 11.92
CA ASP A 49 -10.03 9.23 11.16
C ASP A 49 -9.92 9.02 9.64
N VAL A 50 -9.21 7.98 9.22
CA VAL A 50 -9.05 7.59 7.83
C VAL A 50 -10.40 7.13 7.28
N ASP A 51 -10.89 7.86 6.26
CA ASP A 51 -12.08 7.50 5.49
C ASP A 51 -11.70 7.30 4.01
N PRO A 52 -11.40 6.05 3.59
CA PRO A 52 -11.05 5.74 2.21
C PRO A 52 -12.17 6.04 1.22
N SER A 53 -13.44 6.08 1.68
CA SER A 53 -14.59 6.31 0.79
C SER A 53 -14.60 7.71 0.16
N ARG A 54 -13.86 8.66 0.73
CA ARG A 54 -13.69 10.02 0.19
C ARG A 54 -12.94 10.05 -1.14
N PHE A 55 -12.22 8.98 -1.47
CA PHE A 55 -11.39 8.88 -2.68
C PHE A 55 -12.05 8.07 -3.80
N GLY A 56 -13.23 7.50 -3.55
CA GLY A 56 -13.99 6.74 -4.55
C GLY A 56 -14.53 5.42 -3.99
N THR A 57 -15.18 4.64 -4.86
CA THR A 57 -15.73 3.33 -4.51
C THR A 57 -14.69 2.20 -4.55
N GLN A 58 -13.58 2.42 -5.26
CA GLN A 58 -12.45 1.51 -5.31
C GLN A 58 -11.16 2.32 -5.29
N LEU A 59 -10.22 1.90 -4.45
CA LEU A 59 -8.96 2.58 -4.21
C LEU A 59 -7.78 1.71 -4.65
N THR A 60 -6.68 2.33 -5.04
CA THR A 60 -5.37 1.66 -5.08
C THR A 60 -4.46 2.29 -4.04
N LEU A 61 -4.02 1.53 -3.03
CA LEU A 61 -2.98 1.98 -2.09
C LEU A 61 -1.63 1.36 -2.42
N MET A 62 -0.58 2.17 -2.41
CA MET A 62 0.81 1.70 -2.46
C MET A 62 1.51 2.04 -1.15
N LEU A 63 1.57 1.08 -0.24
CA LEU A 63 2.14 1.29 1.09
C LEU A 63 3.58 0.75 1.14
N PRO A 64 4.51 1.47 1.78
CA PRO A 64 5.83 0.89 2.04
C PRO A 64 5.72 -0.38 2.87
N SER A 65 6.51 -1.39 2.52
CA SER A 65 6.60 -2.60 3.31
C SER A 65 7.24 -2.33 4.67
N ASN A 66 7.11 -3.28 5.60
CA ASN A 66 7.80 -3.19 6.88
C ASN A 66 9.32 -3.06 6.71
N GLU A 67 9.90 -3.80 5.75
CA GLU A 67 11.32 -3.75 5.41
C GLU A 67 11.73 -2.37 4.86
N ALA A 68 10.86 -1.72 4.08
CA ALA A 68 11.10 -0.37 3.58
C ALA A 68 11.20 0.64 4.74
N PHE A 69 10.35 0.50 5.76
CA PHE A 69 10.44 1.32 6.97
C PHE A 69 11.67 0.99 7.82
N ASP A 70 12.05 -0.29 7.95
CA ASP A 70 13.28 -0.69 8.64
C ASP A 70 14.52 -0.07 7.97
N GLN A 71 14.57 -0.07 6.64
CA GLN A 71 15.63 0.56 5.87
C GLN A 71 15.65 2.08 6.08
N LEU A 72 14.48 2.75 6.03
CA LEU A 72 14.38 4.17 6.34
C LEU A 72 14.90 4.49 7.74
N ASN A 73 14.57 3.67 8.74
CA ASN A 73 15.03 3.85 10.11
C ASN A 73 16.55 3.66 10.25
N ALA A 74 17.12 2.71 9.51
CA ALA A 74 18.56 2.47 9.49
C ALA A 74 19.32 3.66 8.85
N ASP A 75 18.84 4.16 7.71
CA ASP A 75 19.51 5.22 6.95
C ASP A 75 19.26 6.60 7.52
N ARG A 76 18.04 6.84 8.02
CA ARG A 76 17.53 8.15 8.45
C ARG A 76 16.73 8.03 9.77
N PRO A 77 17.38 7.71 10.91
CA PRO A 77 16.70 7.39 12.18
C PRO A 77 15.85 8.52 12.77
N LYS A 78 16.08 9.78 12.35
CA LYS A 78 15.28 10.94 12.78
C LYS A 78 14.03 11.14 11.93
N TRP A 79 14.00 10.62 10.70
CA TRP A 79 12.93 10.89 9.74
C TRP A 79 11.63 10.18 10.08
N ARG A 80 11.68 8.94 10.58
CA ARG A 80 10.47 8.27 11.10
C ARG A 80 9.79 9.08 12.19
N GLN A 81 10.54 9.55 13.19
CA GLN A 81 9.93 10.34 14.27
C GLN A 81 9.39 11.67 13.74
N ALA A 82 10.11 12.34 12.84
CA ALA A 82 9.66 13.58 12.22
C ALA A 82 8.41 13.38 11.36
N LEU A 83 8.26 12.21 10.72
CA LEU A 83 7.05 11.83 10.00
C LEU A 83 5.85 11.71 10.92
N ILE A 84 6.00 10.94 12.00
CA ILE A 84 4.92 10.65 12.95
C ILE A 84 4.47 11.90 13.71
N ASN A 85 5.40 12.82 13.98
CA ASN A 85 5.10 14.08 14.67
C ASN A 85 4.18 15.02 13.87
N ASN A 86 3.92 14.73 12.59
CA ASN A 86 2.99 15.49 11.78
C ASN A 86 1.89 14.58 11.21
N LYS A 87 0.69 14.71 11.78
CA LYS A 87 -0.52 13.98 11.37
C LYS A 87 -0.79 14.04 9.86
N GLN A 88 -0.58 15.21 9.24
CA GLN A 88 -0.80 15.39 7.81
C GLN A 88 0.23 14.63 6.96
N ASN A 89 1.46 14.48 7.45
CA ASN A 89 2.48 13.70 6.75
C ASN A 89 2.15 12.20 6.80
N VAL A 90 1.68 11.70 7.94
CA VAL A 90 1.25 10.30 8.07
C VAL A 90 -0.02 10.02 7.28
N GLU A 91 -0.97 10.96 7.28
CA GLU A 91 -2.14 10.90 6.41
C GLU A 91 -1.71 10.90 4.94
N THR A 92 -0.66 11.65 4.58
CA THR A 92 -0.14 11.63 3.22
C THR A 92 0.52 10.28 2.88
N LEU A 93 1.36 9.77 3.77
CA LEU A 93 2.03 8.48 3.60
C LEU A 93 1.04 7.31 3.45
N ILE A 94 -0.07 7.35 4.19
CA ILE A 94 -1.05 6.24 4.25
C ILE A 94 -2.19 6.44 3.24
N LEU A 95 -2.68 7.66 3.04
CA LEU A 95 -3.86 7.98 2.22
C LEU A 95 -3.55 8.68 0.91
N PHE A 96 -2.46 9.43 0.80
CA PHE A 96 -2.10 10.03 -0.49
C PHE A 96 -1.46 9.02 -1.43
N ALA A 97 -1.01 7.85 -0.95
CA ALA A 97 -0.67 6.72 -1.80
C ALA A 97 -1.89 6.14 -2.56
N ALA A 98 -3.08 6.72 -2.38
CA ALA A 98 -4.30 6.42 -3.07
C ALA A 98 -4.31 6.95 -4.51
N SER A 99 -4.52 6.07 -5.47
CA SER A 99 -5.03 6.46 -6.78
C SER A 99 -6.56 6.42 -6.81
N ASP A 100 -7.18 7.43 -7.44
CA ASP A 100 -8.59 7.44 -7.85
C ASP A 100 -8.88 6.44 -8.98
N MET A 101 -7.82 5.92 -9.60
CA MET A 101 -7.87 4.84 -10.56
C MET A 101 -7.68 3.48 -9.90
N VAL A 102 -8.48 2.52 -10.34
CA VAL A 102 -8.30 1.11 -9.98
C VAL A 102 -7.16 0.54 -10.82
N VAL A 103 -5.99 0.43 -10.22
CA VAL A 103 -4.80 -0.20 -10.78
C VAL A 103 -4.85 -1.66 -10.37
N THR A 104 -5.08 -2.55 -11.33
CA THR A 104 -5.12 -4.00 -11.07
C THR A 104 -3.79 -4.64 -11.43
N PRO A 105 -3.41 -5.79 -10.82
CA PRO A 105 -2.18 -6.48 -11.16
C PRO A 105 -2.11 -6.85 -12.65
N ALA A 106 -3.25 -7.23 -13.24
CA ALA A 106 -3.36 -7.51 -14.67
C ALA A 106 -3.07 -6.28 -15.54
N SER A 107 -3.55 -5.10 -15.14
CA SER A 107 -3.28 -3.86 -15.88
C SER A 107 -1.84 -3.38 -15.78
N ILE A 108 -1.16 -3.65 -14.65
CA ILE A 108 0.28 -3.42 -14.51
C ILE A 108 1.01 -4.36 -15.46
N ARG A 109 0.80 -5.68 -15.33
CA ARG A 109 1.50 -6.69 -16.14
C ARG A 109 1.23 -6.58 -17.65
N SER A 110 0.15 -5.92 -18.07
CA SER A 110 -0.12 -5.63 -19.49
C SER A 110 0.59 -4.39 -20.03
N GLY A 111 1.36 -3.67 -19.21
CA GLY A 111 2.03 -2.42 -19.59
C GLY A 111 1.09 -1.23 -19.76
N LYS A 112 -0.15 -1.28 -19.22
CA LYS A 112 -1.14 -0.20 -19.41
C LYS A 112 -0.62 1.13 -18.91
N TRP A 113 0.14 1.13 -17.81
CA TRP A 113 0.60 2.31 -17.10
C TRP A 113 2.01 2.76 -17.49
N GLU A 114 2.62 2.11 -18.49
CA GLU A 114 3.86 2.55 -19.14
C GLU A 114 3.60 3.54 -20.27
N ALA A 115 2.42 3.45 -20.89
CA ALA A 115 2.10 4.19 -22.09
C ALA A 115 2.01 5.70 -21.81
N GLU A 116 2.62 6.52 -22.68
CA GLU A 116 2.58 7.98 -22.62
C GLU A 116 1.13 8.48 -22.47
N GLY A 117 0.88 9.33 -21.46
CA GLY A 117 -0.45 9.83 -21.10
C GLY A 117 -1.27 8.92 -20.17
N SER A 118 -0.78 7.73 -19.83
CA SER A 118 -1.36 6.90 -18.77
C SER A 118 -0.81 7.35 -17.42
N ILE A 119 -1.61 8.12 -16.69
CA ILE A 119 -1.22 8.73 -15.42
C ILE A 119 -1.94 8.00 -14.29
N VAL A 120 -1.16 7.49 -13.34
CA VAL A 120 -1.70 7.11 -12.02
C VAL A 120 -1.41 8.28 -11.09
N SER A 121 -2.45 8.87 -10.50
CA SER A 121 -2.20 9.83 -9.43
C SER A 121 -1.76 9.05 -8.19
N LEU A 122 -0.53 9.25 -7.74
CA LEU A 122 0.01 8.72 -6.50
C LEU A 122 0.65 9.87 -5.75
N LEU A 123 0.31 10.03 -4.48
CA LEU A 123 0.82 11.07 -3.61
C LEU A 123 0.54 12.50 -4.10
N SER A 124 -0.58 12.70 -4.81
CA SER A 124 -0.90 13.93 -5.57
C SER A 124 0.11 14.30 -6.66
N GLU A 125 0.97 13.36 -7.03
CA GLU A 125 1.89 13.45 -8.15
C GLU A 125 1.45 12.52 -9.28
N THR A 126 2.04 12.71 -10.45
CA THR A 126 1.85 11.80 -11.59
C THR A 126 2.85 10.67 -11.49
N ALA A 127 2.40 9.42 -11.54
CA ALA A 127 3.26 8.25 -11.54
C ALA A 127 3.08 7.41 -12.80
N SER A 128 4.19 6.81 -13.24
CA SER A 128 4.23 5.74 -14.24
C SER A 128 4.53 4.41 -13.55
N ILE A 129 3.90 3.33 -14.01
CA ILE A 129 4.14 1.98 -13.48
C ILE A 129 4.53 1.07 -14.64
N ALA A 130 5.74 0.54 -14.57
CA ALA A 130 6.22 -0.47 -15.50
C ALA A 130 5.55 -1.82 -15.27
N SER A 131 5.57 -2.67 -16.30
CA SER A 131 4.90 -3.96 -16.36
C SER A 131 5.51 -5.00 -15.42
N ASP A 132 6.75 -4.77 -14.99
CA ASP A 132 7.44 -5.52 -13.94
C ASP A 132 7.12 -5.03 -12.52
N GLY A 133 6.41 -3.90 -12.38
CA GLY A 133 6.04 -3.31 -11.10
C GLY A 133 6.92 -2.14 -10.67
N TYR A 134 7.90 -1.71 -11.48
CA TYR A 134 8.69 -0.53 -11.15
C TYR A 134 7.82 0.73 -11.25
N VAL A 135 7.57 1.39 -10.12
CA VAL A 135 6.78 2.62 -10.04
C VAL A 135 7.70 3.80 -9.80
N CYS A 136 7.48 4.90 -10.53
CA CYS A 136 8.19 6.16 -10.31
C CYS A 136 7.19 7.30 -10.29
N VAL A 137 7.29 8.15 -9.26
CA VAL A 137 6.58 9.42 -9.22
C VAL A 137 7.39 10.49 -9.96
N SER A 138 6.68 11.24 -10.80
CA SER A 138 7.20 12.39 -11.52
C SER A 138 6.66 13.65 -10.85
N ASP A 139 7.40 14.14 -9.86
CA ASP A 139 7.15 15.46 -9.31
C ASP A 139 7.78 16.53 -10.21
N TYR A 140 6.96 17.45 -10.72
CA TYR A 140 7.43 18.62 -11.47
C TYR A 140 7.89 19.76 -10.54
N THR A 141 7.69 19.63 -9.23
CA THR A 141 8.05 20.62 -8.20
C THR A 141 9.27 20.23 -7.38
N ARG A 142 9.78 19.01 -7.55
CA ARG A 142 11.01 18.52 -6.91
C ARG A 142 12.20 19.42 -7.22
N THR A 143 12.80 19.96 -6.17
CA THR A 143 14.04 20.75 -6.24
C THR A 143 15.28 19.86 -6.28
N ALA A 144 15.21 18.65 -5.70
CA ALA A 144 16.28 17.67 -5.67
C ALA A 144 16.01 16.49 -6.63
N SER A 145 17.07 15.99 -7.26
CA SER A 145 17.00 14.80 -8.12
C SER A 145 16.59 13.57 -7.31
N CYS A 146 15.95 12.60 -7.96
CA CYS A 146 15.69 11.28 -7.37
C CYS A 146 16.97 10.55 -6.92
N ASP A 147 18.10 10.89 -7.53
CA ASP A 147 19.42 10.32 -7.22
C ASP A 147 20.15 11.11 -6.10
N ASP A 148 19.53 12.15 -5.55
CA ASP A 148 20.13 12.93 -4.47
C ASP A 148 20.19 12.07 -3.19
N PRO A 149 21.38 11.83 -2.61
CA PRO A 149 21.52 11.00 -1.42
C PRO A 149 20.77 11.56 -0.20
N ASP A 150 20.49 12.87 -0.18
CA ASP A 150 19.74 13.56 0.88
C ASP A 150 18.23 13.67 0.60
N SER A 151 17.75 12.99 -0.44
CA SER A 151 16.32 12.86 -0.75
C SER A 151 15.82 11.44 -0.54
N LEU A 152 14.49 11.30 -0.38
CA LEU A 152 13.86 9.98 -0.48
C LEU A 152 13.80 9.51 -1.94
N PRO A 153 13.85 8.19 -2.17
CA PRO A 153 13.66 7.64 -3.50
C PRO A 153 12.30 8.08 -4.07
N CYS A 154 12.31 8.43 -5.36
CA CYS A 154 11.08 8.73 -6.10
C CYS A 154 10.53 7.51 -6.85
N CYS A 155 11.24 6.38 -6.77
CA CYS A 155 10.84 5.14 -7.39
C CYS A 155 10.92 3.99 -6.39
N ALA A 156 10.08 2.99 -6.59
CA ALA A 156 10.05 1.78 -5.80
C ALA A 156 9.63 0.59 -6.67
N MET A 157 9.87 -0.62 -6.18
CA MET A 157 9.36 -1.85 -6.75
C MET A 157 8.08 -2.27 -6.05
N ILE A 158 7.02 -2.52 -6.82
CA ILE A 158 5.78 -3.11 -6.32
C ILE A 158 5.93 -4.62 -6.17
N ASP A 159 5.54 -5.16 -5.02
CA ASP A 159 5.35 -6.59 -4.83
C ASP A 159 4.06 -7.05 -5.53
N LEU A 160 4.20 -7.41 -6.81
CA LEU A 160 3.09 -7.90 -7.64
C LEU A 160 2.65 -9.35 -7.31
N ASP A 161 3.37 -10.04 -6.44
CA ASP A 161 3.09 -11.43 -6.09
C ASP A 161 2.29 -11.53 -4.79
N ASN A 162 2.39 -10.53 -3.89
CA ASN A 162 1.70 -10.50 -2.60
C ASN A 162 0.61 -9.42 -2.50
N VAL A 163 -0.03 -9.07 -3.61
CA VAL A 163 -1.09 -8.03 -3.66
C VAL A 163 -2.27 -8.41 -2.77
N MET A 164 -2.68 -7.47 -1.91
CA MET A 164 -3.87 -7.58 -1.08
C MET A 164 -5.08 -7.06 -1.86
N LYS A 165 -6.01 -7.95 -2.19
CA LYS A 165 -7.28 -7.57 -2.77
C LYS A 165 -8.31 -7.35 -1.66
N ALA A 166 -8.77 -6.11 -1.53
CA ALA A 166 -9.87 -5.72 -0.67
C ALA A 166 -11.17 -5.59 -1.49
N ASP A 167 -12.31 -5.49 -0.80
CA ASP A 167 -13.60 -5.22 -1.45
C ASP A 167 -13.68 -3.83 -2.07
N ASP A 168 -13.06 -2.87 -1.39
CA ASP A 168 -12.98 -1.45 -1.72
C ASP A 168 -11.66 -1.09 -2.40
N GLY A 169 -10.86 -2.07 -2.87
CA GLY A 169 -9.66 -1.76 -3.64
C GLY A 169 -8.52 -2.78 -3.63
N TYR A 170 -7.32 -2.28 -3.89
CA TYR A 170 -6.08 -3.03 -3.88
C TYR A 170 -5.05 -2.35 -2.98
N ILE A 171 -4.30 -3.14 -2.21
CA ILE A 171 -3.12 -2.68 -1.48
C ILE A 171 -1.90 -3.39 -2.07
N TYR A 172 -0.95 -2.59 -2.50
CA TYR A 172 0.36 -2.97 -2.98
C TYR A 172 1.41 -2.63 -1.92
N LEU A 173 2.35 -3.53 -1.70
CA LEU A 173 3.54 -3.22 -0.92
C LEU A 173 4.63 -2.73 -1.87
N ILE A 174 5.35 -1.70 -1.47
CA ILE A 174 6.51 -1.19 -2.19
C ILE A 174 7.77 -1.29 -1.31
N ASP A 175 8.93 -1.48 -1.94
CA ASP A 175 10.21 -1.71 -1.26
C ASP A 175 10.90 -0.43 -0.75
N ALA A 176 10.28 0.74 -0.93
CA ALA A 176 10.83 2.01 -0.48
C ALA A 176 9.75 2.94 0.07
N VAL A 177 10.13 3.78 1.04
CA VAL A 177 9.29 4.89 1.52
C VAL A 177 9.43 6.05 0.55
N MET A 178 8.42 6.24 -0.29
CA MET A 178 8.31 7.39 -1.21
C MET A 178 7.45 8.48 -0.56
N MET A 179 7.88 9.74 -0.67
CA MET A 179 7.09 10.89 -0.22
C MET A 179 7.26 12.11 -1.13
N PRO A 180 6.25 12.99 -1.19
CA PRO A 180 6.36 14.29 -1.84
C PRO A 180 7.52 15.10 -1.27
N GLN A 181 8.20 15.85 -2.14
CA GLN A 181 9.38 16.62 -1.74
C GLN A 181 9.05 17.69 -0.70
N GLU A 182 7.84 18.25 -0.72
CA GLU A 182 7.43 19.29 0.24
C GLU A 182 7.27 18.75 1.67
N ILE A 183 7.20 17.43 1.83
CA ILE A 183 7.30 16.76 3.13
C ILE A 183 8.77 16.56 3.48
N VAL A 184 9.57 16.05 2.55
CA VAL A 184 11.01 15.79 2.73
C VAL A 184 11.76 17.06 3.15
N ASP A 185 11.49 18.20 2.50
CA ASP A 185 12.12 19.49 2.77
C ASP A 185 11.89 20.02 4.20
N LYS A 186 10.89 19.47 4.91
CA LYS A 186 10.54 19.84 6.29
C LYS A 186 11.11 18.86 7.32
N LEU A 187 11.73 17.76 6.88
CA LEU A 187 12.35 16.78 7.76
C LEU A 187 13.75 17.24 8.20
N PRO A 188 14.18 16.89 9.43
CA PRO A 188 15.45 17.35 10.03
C PRO A 188 16.69 16.60 9.55
#